data_AF-A0A352B7J0-F1
#
_entry.id   AF-A0A352B7J0-F1
#
_cell.length_a   1.000
_cell.length_b   1.000
_cell.length_c   1.000
_cell.angle_alpha   90.00
_cell.angle_beta   90.00
_cell.angle_gamma   90.00
#
_symmetry.space_group_name_H-M   'P 1'
#
loop_
_entity.id
_entity.type
_entity.pdbx_description
1 polymer ?
#
loop_
_entity_poly.entity_id
_entity_poly.type
_entity_poly.pdbx_seq_one_letter_code
_entity_poly.pdbx_strand_id
1 'polypeptide(L)'
;MIRSMVVPGWRRFIPGLLVCALFAFVVMNIDHLLHDYHQANVASQKLPALQEQLITLHGRHAPADEVGALEAKVAKLRQALFAVGGKVGESYAWATFLYEKCELTYVAMLLLGGILIRNTVGVAEFLKPGIGIARGLIKPGIIILGV
;
A
#
# COMPACT_ATOMS: atom_id res chain seq x y z
N MET A 1 12.51 39.11 -9.10
CA MET A 1 11.95 38.88 -7.75
C MET A 1 12.04 37.42 -7.26
N ILE A 2 12.36 36.42 -8.11
CA ILE A 2 12.39 34.99 -7.74
C ILE A 2 13.64 34.58 -6.92
N ARG A 3 14.73 35.36 -6.98
CA ARG A 3 15.98 35.07 -6.25
C ARG A 3 15.88 35.16 -4.71
N SER A 4 14.82 35.75 -4.16
CA SER A 4 14.63 35.95 -2.72
C SER A 4 13.94 34.77 -2.02
N MET A 5 13.26 33.89 -2.76
CA MET A 5 12.58 32.71 -2.17
C MET A 5 13.50 31.49 -1.99
N VAL A 6 14.70 31.53 -2.56
CA VAL A 6 15.66 30.42 -2.49
C VAL A 6 16.66 30.70 -1.39
N VAL A 7 16.55 29.98 -0.28
CA VAL A 7 17.47 30.09 0.86
C VAL A 7 18.91 29.83 0.37
N PRO A 8 19.87 30.73 0.69
CA PRO A 8 21.27 30.50 0.35
C PRO A 8 21.76 29.14 0.90
N GLY A 9 22.38 28.33 0.03
CA GLY A 9 22.87 27.01 0.42
C GLY A 9 21.81 25.88 0.40
N TRP A 10 20.65 26.08 -0.23
CA TRP A 10 19.58 25.05 -0.30
C TRP A 10 20.04 23.68 -0.86
N ARG A 11 21.08 23.67 -1.69
CA ARG A 11 21.65 22.44 -2.30
C ARG A 11 22.07 21.40 -1.26
N ARG A 12 22.46 21.82 -0.04
CA ARG A 12 22.84 20.91 1.06
C ARG A 12 21.69 20.05 1.58
N PHE A 13 20.43 20.42 1.29
CA PHE A 13 19.25 19.68 1.73
C PHE A 13 18.80 18.62 0.71
N ILE A 14 19.17 18.79 -0.56
CA ILE A 14 18.77 17.89 -1.66
C ILE A 14 19.10 16.42 -1.39
N PRO A 15 20.33 16.03 -1.00
CA PRO A 15 20.66 14.61 -0.89
C PRO A 15 19.85 13.91 0.22
N GLY A 16 19.63 14.57 1.36
CA GLY A 16 18.79 14.03 2.43
C GLY A 16 17.32 13.93 2.02
N LEU A 17 16.79 14.93 1.31
CA LEU A 17 15.41 14.91 0.80
C LEU A 17 15.21 13.80 -0.24
N LEU A 18 16.15 13.60 -1.15
CA LEU A 18 16.09 12.53 -2.15
C LEU A 18 16.07 11.14 -1.50
N VAL A 19 16.89 10.91 -0.48
CA VAL A 19 16.88 9.64 0.26
C VAL A 19 15.53 9.42 0.95
N CYS A 20 14.97 10.44 1.61
CA CYS A 20 13.64 10.33 2.20
C CYS A 20 12.54 10.09 1.16
N ALA A 21 12.60 10.77 0.00
CA ALA A 21 11.63 10.60 -1.07
C ALA A 21 11.70 9.22 -1.71
N LEU A 22 12.91 8.70 -1.96
CA LEU A 22 13.13 7.34 -2.45
C LEU A 22 12.63 6.31 -1.45
N PHE A 23 12.94 6.49 -0.17
CA PHE A 23 12.47 5.60 0.88
C PHE A 23 10.94 5.59 0.97
N ALA A 24 10.30 6.76 0.97
CA ALA A 24 8.84 6.87 0.96
C ALA A 24 8.23 6.22 -0.28
N PHE A 25 8.83 6.41 -1.45
CA PHE A 25 8.39 5.78 -2.70
C PHE A 25 8.44 4.25 -2.60
N VAL A 26 9.53 3.68 -2.09
CA VAL A 26 9.66 2.23 -1.88
C VAL A 26 8.59 1.73 -0.93
N VAL A 27 8.41 2.39 0.22
CA VAL A 27 7.41 2.00 1.22
C VAL A 27 5.98 2.07 0.66
N MET A 28 5.66 3.10 -0.12
CA MET A 28 4.35 3.24 -0.77
C MET A 28 4.10 2.11 -1.78
N ASN A 29 5.11 1.71 -2.55
CA ASN A 29 4.98 0.57 -3.47
C ASN A 29 4.78 -0.75 -2.72
N ILE A 30 5.47 -0.95 -1.58
CA ILE A 30 5.29 -2.13 -0.73
C ILE A 30 3.88 -2.16 -0.13
N ASP A 31 3.36 -1.02 0.32
CA ASP A 31 1.99 -0.90 0.84
C ASP A 31 0.94 -1.26 -0.21
N HIS A 32 1.09 -0.73 -1.44
CA HIS A 32 0.23 -1.09 -2.56
C HIS A 32 0.29 -2.58 -2.90
N LEU A 33 1.51 -3.14 -2.99
CA LEU A 33 1.67 -4.58 -3.21
C LEU A 33 0.99 -5.39 -2.10
N LEU A 34 1.19 -5.01 -0.84
CA LEU A 34 0.60 -5.74 0.29
C LEU A 34 -0.93 -5.70 0.24
N HIS A 35 -1.50 -4.56 -0.12
CA HIS A 35 -2.94 -4.42 -0.34
C HIS A 35 -3.43 -5.32 -1.48
N ASP A 36 -2.73 -5.34 -2.62
CA ASP A 36 -3.11 -6.16 -3.78
C ASP A 36 -3.08 -7.66 -3.44
N TYR A 37 -2.04 -8.13 -2.74
CA TYR A 37 -1.95 -9.51 -2.29
C TYR A 37 -3.00 -9.86 -1.22
N HIS A 38 -3.35 -8.91 -0.34
CA HIS A 38 -4.45 -9.10 0.60
C HIS A 38 -5.79 -9.26 -0.15
N GLN A 39 -6.09 -8.38 -1.13
CA GLN A 39 -7.28 -8.48 -1.96
C GLN A 39 -7.33 -9.80 -2.75
N ALA A 40 -6.19 -10.24 -3.28
CA ALA A 40 -6.08 -11.52 -3.98
C ALA A 40 -6.35 -12.72 -3.05
N ASN A 41 -5.90 -12.69 -1.79
CA ASN A 41 -6.22 -13.75 -0.83
C ASN A 41 -7.72 -13.81 -0.53
N VAL A 42 -8.35 -12.65 -0.32
CA VAL A 42 -9.80 -12.54 -0.12
C VAL A 42 -10.56 -13.05 -1.35
N ALA A 43 -10.10 -12.68 -2.55
CA ALA A 43 -10.69 -13.14 -3.80
C ALA A 43 -10.56 -14.65 -3.99
N SER A 44 -9.37 -15.21 -3.73
CA SER A 44 -9.09 -16.65 -3.82
C SER A 44 -10.03 -17.47 -2.92
N GLN A 45 -10.29 -17.00 -1.69
CA GLN A 45 -11.16 -17.69 -0.75
C GLN A 45 -12.65 -17.54 -1.07
N LYS A 46 -13.09 -16.37 -1.56
CA LYS A 46 -14.53 -16.09 -1.78
C LYS A 46 -15.05 -16.55 -3.15
N LEU A 47 -14.18 -16.62 -4.16
CA LEU A 47 -14.58 -16.97 -5.53
C LEU A 47 -15.27 -18.33 -5.68
N PRO A 48 -14.83 -19.42 -5.03
CA PRO A 48 -15.50 -20.73 -5.16
C PRO A 48 -16.96 -20.69 -4.68
N ALA A 49 -17.19 -20.12 -3.49
CA ALA A 49 -18.53 -20.00 -2.92
C ALA A 49 -19.46 -19.09 -3.76
N LEU A 50 -18.93 -17.98 -4.28
CA LEU A 50 -19.70 -17.08 -5.15
C LEU A 50 -20.04 -17.71 -6.50
N GLN A 51 -19.14 -18.53 -7.06
CA GLN A 51 -19.42 -19.26 -8.30
C GLN A 51 -20.52 -20.31 -8.11
N GLU A 52 -20.52 -21.02 -6.98
CA GLU A 52 -21.57 -21.98 -6.64
C GLU A 52 -22.94 -21.30 -6.45
N GLN A 53 -22.96 -20.13 -5.79
CA GLN A 53 -24.18 -19.31 -5.68
C GLN A 53 -24.69 -18.87 -7.06
N LEU A 54 -23.79 -18.49 -7.96
CA LEU A 54 -24.14 -18.04 -9.30
C LEU A 54 -24.72 -19.16 -10.17
N ILE A 55 -24.20 -20.39 -10.05
CA ILE A 55 -24.78 -21.59 -10.67
C ILE A 55 -26.18 -21.87 -10.11
N THR A 56 -26.35 -21.72 -8.80
CA THR A 56 -27.65 -21.96 -8.13
C THR A 56 -28.70 -20.93 -8.54
N LEU A 57 -28.34 -19.65 -8.65
CA LEU A 57 -29.24 -18.58 -9.10
C LEU A 57 -29.65 -18.75 -10.56
N HIS A 58 -28.72 -19.13 -11.44
CA HIS A 58 -29.03 -19.49 -12.82
C HIS A 58 -29.99 -20.68 -12.90
N GLY A 59 -29.77 -21.72 -12.10
CA GLY A 59 -30.66 -22.88 -12.04
C GLY A 59 -32.07 -22.60 -11.50
N ARG A 60 -32.25 -21.49 -10.76
CA ARG A 60 -33.54 -21.05 -10.23
C ARG A 60 -34.25 -20.02 -11.10
N HIS A 61 -33.69 -19.65 -12.26
CA HIS A 61 -34.17 -18.54 -13.08
C HIS A 61 -34.38 -17.25 -12.27
N ALA A 62 -33.43 -16.96 -11.36
CA ALA A 62 -33.42 -15.75 -10.55
C ALA A 62 -33.43 -14.49 -11.44
N PRO A 63 -33.92 -13.35 -10.91
CA PRO A 63 -34.07 -12.14 -11.70
C PRO A 63 -32.69 -11.60 -12.13
N ALA A 64 -32.65 -11.01 -13.34
CA ALA A 64 -31.41 -10.66 -14.04
C ALA A 64 -30.56 -9.60 -13.33
N ASP A 65 -31.17 -8.81 -12.46
CA ASP A 65 -30.52 -7.81 -11.60
C ASP A 65 -29.68 -8.46 -10.48
N GLU A 66 -30.20 -9.49 -9.82
CA GLU A 66 -29.47 -10.23 -8.79
C GLU A 66 -28.28 -11.00 -9.37
N VAL A 67 -28.50 -11.62 -10.55
CA VAL A 67 -27.44 -12.34 -11.27
C VAL A 67 -26.35 -11.36 -11.73
N GLY A 68 -26.72 -10.24 -12.35
CA GLY A 68 -25.77 -9.23 -12.81
C GLY A 68 -24.94 -8.61 -11.67
N ALA A 69 -25.56 -8.37 -10.51
CA ALA A 69 -24.86 -7.89 -9.33
C ALA A 69 -23.83 -8.90 -8.80
N LEU A 70 -24.15 -10.20 -8.85
CA LEU A 70 -23.24 -11.26 -8.41
C LEU A 70 -22.11 -11.48 -9.42
N GLU A 71 -22.41 -11.44 -10.72
CA GLU A 71 -21.40 -11.50 -11.80
C GLU A 71 -20.39 -10.34 -11.70
N ALA A 72 -20.87 -9.12 -11.44
CA ALA A 72 -20.00 -7.97 -11.23
C ALA A 72 -19.05 -8.16 -10.03
N LYS A 73 -19.54 -8.76 -8.94
CA LYS A 73 -18.70 -9.10 -7.77
C LYS A 73 -17.65 -10.16 -8.12
N VAL A 74 -18.02 -11.20 -8.85
CA VAL A 74 -17.10 -12.25 -9.31
C VAL A 74 -16.04 -11.68 -10.25
N ALA A 75 -16.43 -10.82 -11.19
CA ALA A 75 -15.51 -10.15 -12.11
C ALA A 75 -14.49 -9.29 -11.36
N LYS A 76 -14.94 -8.50 -10.37
CA LYS A 76 -14.05 -7.68 -9.53
C LYS A 76 -13.03 -8.53 -8.76
N LEU A 77 -13.45 -9.65 -8.18
CA LEU A 77 -12.54 -10.55 -7.45
C LEU A 77 -11.55 -11.26 -8.40
N ARG A 78 -11.99 -11.65 -9.59
CA ARG A 78 -11.08 -12.20 -10.61
C ARG A 78 -10.03 -11.18 -11.05
N GLN A 79 -10.42 -9.91 -11.19
CA GLN A 79 -9.48 -8.84 -11.53
C GLN A 79 -8.42 -8.65 -10.43
N ALA A 80 -8.81 -8.72 -9.15
CA ALA A 80 -7.86 -8.66 -8.03
C ALA A 80 -6.85 -9.82 -8.03
N LEU A 81 -7.30 -11.04 -8.37
CA LEU A 81 -6.41 -12.19 -8.55
C LEU A 81 -5.46 -12.03 -9.75
N PHE A 82 -5.97 -11.49 -10.86
CA PHE A 82 -5.17 -11.26 -12.04
C PHE A 82 -4.06 -10.21 -11.80
N ALA A 83 -4.33 -9.20 -10.97
CA ALA A 83 -3.36 -8.15 -10.62
C ALA A 83 -2.07 -8.71 -9.99
N VAL A 84 -2.17 -9.82 -9.26
CA VAL A 84 -1.01 -10.50 -8.65
C VAL A 84 -0.53 -11.72 -9.43
N GLY A 85 -1.12 -12.00 -10.60
CA GLY A 85 -0.83 -13.22 -11.38
C GLY A 85 -1.25 -14.52 -10.67
N GLY A 86 -2.16 -14.44 -9.71
CA GLY A 86 -2.53 -15.51 -8.80
C GLY A 86 -3.60 -16.45 -9.34
N LYS A 87 -3.72 -17.64 -8.75
CA LYS A 87 -4.76 -18.63 -9.09
C LYS A 87 -5.79 -18.81 -7.98
N VAL A 88 -7.02 -19.17 -8.37
CA VAL A 88 -8.09 -19.50 -7.42
C VAL A 88 -7.67 -20.73 -6.60
N GLY A 89 -7.73 -20.62 -5.28
CA GLY A 89 -7.28 -21.66 -4.34
C GLY A 89 -5.86 -21.46 -3.81
N GLU A 90 -5.07 -20.52 -4.35
CA GLU A 90 -3.79 -20.15 -3.76
C GLU A 90 -4.00 -19.31 -2.50
N SER A 91 -3.15 -19.53 -1.49
CA SER A 91 -3.19 -18.81 -0.23
C SER A 91 -2.09 -17.76 -0.17
N TYR A 92 -2.46 -16.50 0.05
CA TYR A 92 -1.54 -15.41 0.38
C TYR A 92 -1.75 -14.99 1.84
N ALA A 93 -1.89 -15.98 2.73
CA ALA A 93 -2.14 -15.75 4.16
C ALA A 93 -1.07 -14.87 4.82
N TRP A 94 0.18 -14.92 4.34
CA TRP A 94 1.24 -14.03 4.81
C TRP A 94 0.91 -12.55 4.58
N ALA A 95 0.34 -12.20 3.42
CA ALA A 95 0.00 -10.81 3.09
C ALA A 95 -1.20 -10.34 3.91
N THR A 96 -2.22 -11.20 4.06
CA THR A 96 -3.36 -10.90 4.92
C THR A 96 -2.96 -10.79 6.39
N PHE A 97 -2.04 -11.60 6.88
CA PHE A 97 -1.52 -11.47 8.24
C PHE A 97 -0.82 -10.14 8.44
N LEU A 98 0.09 -9.76 7.55
CA LEU A 98 0.81 -8.48 7.65
C LEU A 98 -0.16 -7.29 7.54
N TYR A 99 -1.18 -7.38 6.68
CA TYR A 99 -2.15 -6.30 6.49
C TYR A 99 -3.15 -6.17 7.64
N GLU A 100 -3.81 -7.27 8.05
CA GLU A 100 -4.87 -7.25 9.08
C GLU A 100 -4.37 -7.40 10.51
N LYS A 101 -3.34 -8.24 10.74
CA LYS A 101 -2.88 -8.55 12.11
C LYS A 101 -1.74 -7.66 12.56
N CYS A 102 -0.83 -7.32 11.65
CA CYS A 102 0.28 -6.41 11.96
C CYS A 102 -0.06 -4.94 11.69
N GLU A 103 -1.27 -4.63 11.17
CA GLU A 103 -1.70 -3.28 10.77
C GLU A 103 -0.56 -2.52 10.09
N LEU A 104 0.14 -3.21 9.19
CA LEU A 104 1.42 -2.81 8.66
C LEU A 104 1.15 -1.78 7.55
N THR A 105 0.68 -0.62 8.00
CA THR A 105 0.32 0.53 7.19
C THR A 105 1.58 1.22 6.69
N TYR A 106 1.43 1.94 5.58
CA TYR A 106 2.42 2.90 5.09
C TYR A 106 3.14 3.68 6.21
N VAL A 107 2.40 4.20 7.19
CA VAL A 107 2.98 4.97 8.31
C VAL A 107 3.83 4.08 9.22
N ALA A 108 3.35 2.88 9.58
CA ALA A 108 4.12 1.93 10.38
C ALA A 108 5.43 1.53 9.68
N MET A 109 5.40 1.29 8.37
CA MET A 109 6.59 0.98 7.58
C MET A 109 7.58 2.15 7.50
N LEU A 110 7.08 3.37 7.31
CA LEU A 110 7.91 4.56 7.33
C LEU A 110 8.65 4.74 8.66
N LEU A 111 7.94 4.52 9.78
CA LEU A 111 8.52 4.63 11.13
C LEU A 111 9.54 3.52 11.39
N LEU A 112 9.19 2.27 11.09
CA LEU A 112 10.08 1.12 11.26
C LEU A 112 11.35 1.25 10.42
N GLY A 113 11.22 1.60 9.14
CA GLY A 113 12.40 1.80 8.30
C GLY A 113 13.24 3.01 8.73
N GLY A 114 12.62 4.08 9.23
CA GLY A 114 13.34 5.21 9.82
C GLY A 114 14.15 4.83 11.06
N ILE A 115 13.61 3.95 11.92
CA ILE A 115 14.31 3.41 13.10
C ILE A 115 15.44 2.47 12.67
N LEU A 116 15.18 1.57 11.71
CA LEU A 116 16.17 0.64 11.17
C LEU A 116 17.36 1.39 10.57
N ILE A 117 17.14 2.33 9.65
CA ILE A 117 18.20 3.12 9.01
C ILE A 117 19.06 3.84 10.06
N ARG A 118 18.41 4.37 11.11
CA ARG A 118 19.11 5.06 12.21
C ARG A 118 20.00 4.10 13.01
N ASN A 119 19.56 2.85 13.22
CA ASN A 119 20.21 1.91 14.12
C ASN A 119 21.20 0.95 13.44
N THR A 120 21.08 0.73 12.12
CA THR A 120 21.93 -0.21 11.38
C THR A 120 23.08 0.47 10.66
N VAL A 121 22.79 1.45 9.80
CA VAL A 121 23.79 2.09 8.92
C VAL A 121 24.28 3.42 9.49
N GLY A 122 23.42 4.08 10.29
CA GLY A 122 23.67 5.45 10.70
C GLY A 122 23.44 6.42 9.55
N VAL A 123 22.99 7.64 9.87
CA VAL A 123 22.75 8.67 8.87
C VAL A 123 24.02 9.50 8.70
N ALA A 124 24.60 9.47 7.49
CA ALA A 124 25.75 10.29 7.14
C ALA A 124 25.49 11.78 7.41
N GLU A 125 26.48 12.49 7.95
CA GLU A 125 26.38 13.90 8.39
C GLU A 125 25.78 14.82 7.32
N PHE A 126 26.11 14.61 6.05
CA PHE A 126 25.63 15.42 4.93
C PHE A 126 24.14 15.19 4.57
N LEU A 127 23.51 14.10 5.02
CA LEU A 127 22.10 13.79 4.79
C LEU A 127 21.19 14.38 5.88
N LYS A 128 21.73 14.60 7.09
CA LYS A 128 21.01 15.13 8.25
C LYS A 128 20.23 16.43 7.97
N PRO A 129 20.75 17.42 7.20
CA PRO A 129 20.04 18.66 6.92
C PRO A 129 18.73 18.39 6.17
N GLY A 130 18.76 17.55 5.13
CA GLY A 130 17.58 17.23 4.33
C GLY A 130 16.57 16.38 5.09
N ILE A 131 17.04 15.42 5.89
CA ILE A 131 16.18 14.57 6.73
C ILE A 131 15.48 15.40 7.82
N GLY A 132 16.14 16.43 8.36
CA GLY A 132 15.54 17.35 9.32
C GLY A 132 14.32 18.09 8.75
N ILE A 133 14.42 18.57 7.51
CA ILE A 133 13.31 19.22 6.80
C ILE A 133 12.19 18.22 6.50
N ALA A 134 12.54 17.03 5.98
CA ALA A 134 11.57 15.98 5.69
C ALA A 134 10.75 15.61 6.94
N ARG A 135 11.39 15.49 8.10
CA ARG A 135 10.71 15.18 9.36
C ARG A 135 9.72 16.28 9.77
N GLY A 136 10.04 17.54 9.52
CA GLY A 136 9.13 18.67 9.77
C GLY A 136 7.89 18.67 8.86
N LEU A 137 8.01 18.12 7.65
CA LEU A 137 6.91 17.95 6.70
C LEU A 137 6.06 16.70 6.97
N ILE A 138 6.70 15.58 7.34
CA ILE A 138 6.02 14.30 7.54
C ILE A 138 5.12 14.32 8.79
N LYS A 139 5.56 14.95 9.89
CA LYS A 139 4.77 15.05 11.13
C LYS A 139 3.36 15.63 10.93
N PRO A 140 3.18 16.82 10.33
CA PRO A 140 1.85 17.36 10.07
C PRO A 140 1.11 16.53 9.01
N GLY A 141 1.79 15.95 8.03
CA GLY A 141 1.18 15.06 7.04
C GLY A 141 0.51 13.83 7.66
N ILE A 142 1.14 13.20 8.65
CA ILE A 142 0.56 12.06 9.38
C ILE A 142 -0.67 12.48 10.19
N ILE A 143 -0.61 13.63 10.87
CA ILE A 143 -1.72 14.17 11.67
C ILE A 143 -2.93 14.53 10.79
N ILE A 144 -2.70 15.10 9.60
CA ILE A 144 -3.78 15.50 8.68
C ILE A 144 -4.39 14.28 7.96
N LEU A 145 -3.61 13.24 7.68
CA LEU A 145 -4.08 12.02 7.01
C LEU A 145 -4.88 11.09 7.94
N GLY A 146 -5.04 11.43 9.23
CA GLY A 146 -5.96 10.75 10.13
C GLY A 146 -5.58 9.30 10.42
N VAL A 147 -4.27 9.04 10.56
CA VAL A 147 -3.78 7.89 11.34
C VAL A 147 -3.83 8.24 12.82
#